data_AF-A0A3N5EA08-F1
#
_entry.id   AF-A0A3N5EA08-F1
#
_cell.length_a   1.000
_cell.length_b   1.000
_cell.length_c   1.000
_cell.angle_alpha   90.00
_cell.angle_beta   90.00
_cell.angle_gamma   90.00
#
_symmetry.space_group_name_H-M   'P 1'
#
loop_
_entity.id
_entity.type
_entity.pdbx_description
1 polymer ?
#
loop_
_entity_poly.entity_id
_entity_poly.type
_entity_poly.pdbx_seq_one_letter_code
_entity_poly.pdbx_strand_id
1 'polypeptide(L)'
;MSQRVLFINVDHPMPLVNPKIVRRSRKLMSLWDDCFSLPNLLAKVRRNLAIDVQYRDLEGKRHLLRAEGALSELLQHEIDHLDGILMIDRAIDSKHVVFKDEWEKREKEEKMRL
;
A
#
# COMPACT_ATOMS: atom_id res chain seq x y z
N MET A 1 16.77 17.59 11.42
CA MET A 1 16.60 16.51 10.43
C MET A 1 15.24 15.87 10.68
N SER A 2 14.39 15.73 9.66
CA SER A 2 13.08 15.07 9.81
C SER A 2 13.26 13.54 9.80
N GLN A 3 12.59 12.83 10.69
CA GLN A 3 12.56 11.37 10.69
C GLN A 3 11.30 10.88 9.96
N ARG A 4 11.45 9.85 9.13
CA ARG A 4 10.33 9.16 8.46
C ARG A 4 9.99 7.91 9.25
N VAL A 5 8.75 7.74 9.67
CA VAL A 5 8.35 6.62 10.53
C VAL A 5 7.08 5.99 9.98
N LEU A 6 7.10 4.67 9.82
CA LEU A 6 5.91 3.86 9.61
C LEU A 6 5.69 2.96 10.81
N PHE A 7 4.43 2.73 11.15
CA PHE A 7 4.04 1.75 12.14
C PHE A 7 2.96 0.87 11.52
N ILE A 8 3.27 -0.41 11.36
CA ILE A 8 2.31 -1.39 10.83
C ILE A 8 2.15 -2.53 11.84
N ASN A 9 0.97 -3.13 11.86
CA ASN A 9 0.66 -4.28 12.71
C ASN A 9 -0.07 -5.33 11.86
N VAL A 10 0.70 -6.29 11.34
CA VAL A 10 0.19 -7.39 10.51
C VAL A 10 0.09 -8.66 11.35
N ASP A 11 1.24 -9.19 11.78
CA ASP A 11 1.31 -10.30 12.75
C ASP A 11 1.72 -9.81 14.14
N HIS A 12 2.56 -8.78 14.17
CA HIS A 12 3.06 -8.11 15.37
C HIS A 12 3.37 -6.64 15.04
N PRO A 13 3.44 -5.77 16.06
CA PRO A 13 3.86 -4.38 15.90
C PRO A 13 5.25 -4.27 15.25
N MET A 14 5.34 -3.54 14.14
CA MET A 14 6.59 -3.28 13.44
C MET A 14 6.76 -1.77 13.24
N PRO A 15 7.57 -1.10 14.08
CA PRO A 15 8.03 0.26 13.82
C PRO A 15 9.16 0.23 12.78
N LEU A 16 8.95 0.88 11.65
CA LEU A 16 9.93 1.02 10.58
C LEU A 16 10.44 2.45 10.55
N VAL A 17 11.67 2.67 11.00
CA VAL A 17 12.33 3.98 10.99
C VAL A 17 13.14 4.15 9.71
N ASN A 18 12.83 5.21 8.96
CA ASN A 18 13.38 5.53 7.64
C ASN A 18 13.31 4.36 6.64
N PRO A 19 12.12 3.78 6.41
CA PRO A 19 11.96 2.70 5.46
C PRO A 19 12.23 3.16 4.03
N LYS A 20 12.91 2.31 3.26
CA LYS A 20 13.22 2.53 1.85
C LYS A 20 13.08 1.22 1.07
N ILE A 21 12.34 1.27 -0.03
CA ILE A 21 12.30 0.18 -1.00
C ILE A 21 13.66 0.12 -1.72
N VAL A 22 14.40 -0.97 -1.56
CA VAL A 22 15.71 -1.19 -2.18
C VAL A 22 15.65 -2.15 -3.37
N ARG A 23 14.59 -2.96 -3.47
CA ARG A 23 14.32 -3.84 -4.62
C ARG A 23 12.83 -3.87 -4.93
N ARG A 24 12.49 -3.94 -6.22
CA ARG A 24 11.13 -4.14 -6.73
C ARG A 24 11.13 -5.30 -7.71
N SER A 25 10.12 -6.16 -7.67
CA SER A 25 9.90 -7.18 -8.70
C SER A 25 9.39 -6.55 -10.00
N ARG A 26 9.66 -7.18 -11.14
CA ARG A 26 9.08 -6.74 -12.43
C ARG A 26 7.59 -7.04 -12.54
N LYS A 27 7.12 -8.09 -11.85
CA LYS A 27 5.72 -8.50 -11.85
C LYS A 27 4.90 -7.49 -11.05
N LEU A 28 3.83 -6.99 -11.66
CA LEU A 28 2.87 -6.10 -11.02
C LEU A 28 1.61 -6.90 -10.64
N MET A 29 0.91 -6.41 -9.64
CA MET A 29 -0.45 -6.82 -9.32
C MET A 29 -1.37 -5.60 -9.41
N SER A 30 -2.60 -5.83 -9.87
CA SER A 30 -3.65 -4.81 -9.88
C SER A 30 -4.65 -5.13 -8.78
N LEU A 31 -4.98 -4.13 -7.98
CA LEU A 31 -5.93 -4.26 -6.88
C LEU A 31 -6.65 -2.93 -6.64
N TRP A 32 -7.69 -2.96 -5.80
CA TRP A 32 -8.32 -1.78 -5.25
C TRP A 32 -7.64 -1.45 -3.92
N ASP A 33 -7.07 -0.25 -3.84
CA ASP A 33 -6.33 0.30 -2.72
C ASP A 33 -7.27 1.22 -1.93
N ASP A 34 -7.26 1.11 -0.61
CA ASP A 34 -8.04 1.93 0.33
C ASP A 34 -7.11 2.62 1.33
N CYS A 35 -7.58 3.71 1.93
CA CYS A 35 -6.73 4.54 2.78
C CYS A 35 -7.55 5.14 3.92
N PHE A 36 -7.05 5.05 5.16
CA PHE A 36 -7.71 5.71 6.30
C PHE A 36 -7.75 7.24 6.17
N SER A 37 -6.81 7.84 5.42
CA SER A 37 -6.81 9.27 5.14
C SER A 37 -7.92 9.68 4.15
N LEU A 38 -8.46 8.73 3.37
CA LEU A 38 -9.51 8.92 2.37
C LEU A 38 -10.57 7.80 2.48
N PRO A 39 -11.28 7.69 3.63
CA PRO A 39 -11.97 6.47 4.05
C PRO A 39 -13.12 6.01 3.12
N ASN A 40 -13.64 6.90 2.28
CA ASN A 40 -14.76 6.60 1.39
C ASN A 40 -14.34 6.38 -0.06
N LEU A 41 -13.05 6.44 -0.38
CA LEU A 41 -12.54 6.31 -1.73
C LEU A 41 -11.71 5.04 -1.89
N LEU A 42 -11.85 4.41 -3.05
CA LEU A 42 -11.01 3.33 -3.52
C LEU A 42 -10.33 3.77 -4.81
N ALA A 43 -9.06 3.43 -5.00
CA ALA A 43 -8.39 3.57 -6.29
C ALA A 43 -7.89 2.22 -6.81
N LYS A 44 -8.13 1.94 -8.10
CA LYS A 44 -7.49 0.79 -8.74
C LYS A 44 -6.06 1.16 -9.12
N VAL A 45 -5.10 0.51 -8.49
CA VAL A 45 -3.66 0.80 -8.63
C VAL A 45 -2.89 -0.38 -9.20
N ARG A 46 -1.66 -0.14 -9.66
CA ARG A 46 -0.68 -1.19 -9.96
C ARG A 46 0.50 -1.08 -8.99
N ARG A 47 0.78 -2.18 -8.28
CA ARG A 47 1.86 -2.27 -7.30
C ARG A 47 2.83 -3.39 -7.68
N ASN A 48 4.09 -3.28 -7.30
CA ASN A 48 5.02 -4.39 -7.44
C ASN A 48 4.54 -5.55 -6.58
N LEU A 49 4.49 -6.74 -7.16
CA LEU A 49 4.03 -7.94 -6.44
C LEU A 49 4.93 -8.25 -5.24
N ALA A 50 6.23 -7.95 -5.36
CA ALA A 50 7.19 -8.16 -4.29
C ALA A 50 8.21 -7.02 -4.23
N ILE A 51 8.63 -6.68 -3.01
CA ILE A 51 9.61 -5.64 -2.71
C ILE A 51 10.56 -6.11 -1.61
N ASP A 52 11.75 -5.51 -1.56
CA ASP A 52 12.60 -5.56 -0.36
C ASP A 52 12.68 -4.15 0.23
N VAL A 53 12.39 -4.02 1.53
CA VAL A 53 12.41 -2.77 2.27
C VAL A 53 13.55 -2.80 3.29
N GLN A 54 14.47 -1.85 3.19
CA GLN A 54 15.46 -1.60 4.24
C GLN A 54 14.92 -0.57 5.21
N TYR A 55 15.07 -0.80 6.51
CA TYR A 55 14.64 0.13 7.56
C TYR A 55 15.53 -0.02 8.81
N ARG A 56 15.30 0.84 9.81
CA ARG A 56 15.87 0.72 11.15
C ARG A 56 14.79 0.42 12.19
N ASP A 57 15.10 -0.38 13.19
CA ASP A 57 14.27 -0.49 14.39
C ASP A 57 14.45 0.73 15.32
N LEU A 58 13.80 0.71 16.47
CA LEU A 58 13.85 1.79 17.47
C LEU A 58 15.24 1.93 18.10
N GLU A 59 16.01 0.84 18.12
CA GLU A 59 17.39 0.77 18.57
C GLU A 59 18.38 1.23 17.49
N GLY A 60 17.91 1.53 16.28
CA GLY A 60 18.71 2.02 15.16
C GLY A 60 19.42 0.93 14.35
N LYS A 61 19.19 -0.36 14.67
CA LYS A 61 19.74 -1.50 13.94
C LYS A 61 19.04 -1.64 12.60
N ARG A 62 19.83 -1.95 11.56
CA ARG A 62 19.32 -2.11 10.19
C ARG A 62 18.68 -3.48 9.98
N HIS A 63 17.56 -3.48 9.28
CA HIS A 63 16.81 -4.67 8.89
C HIS A 63 16.49 -4.65 7.40
N LEU A 64 16.23 -5.83 6.84
CA LEU A 64 15.74 -6.04 5.48
C LEU A 64 14.48 -6.90 5.53
N LEU A 65 13.34 -6.28 5.22
CA LEU A 65 12.04 -6.96 5.12
C LEU A 65 11.77 -7.32 3.66
N ARG A 66 11.52 -8.60 3.40
CA ARG A 66 11.05 -9.09 2.10
C ARG A 66 9.55 -9.25 2.18
N ALA A 67 8.84 -8.61 1.27
CA ALA A 67 7.37 -8.62 1.24
C ALA A 67 6.86 -9.02 -0.14
N GLU A 68 5.76 -9.76 -0.15
CA GLU A 68 5.03 -10.17 -1.35
C GLU A 68 3.53 -10.02 -1.12
N GLY A 69 2.75 -9.89 -2.20
CA GLY A 69 1.29 -9.82 -2.14
C GLY A 69 0.82 -8.66 -1.26
N ALA A 70 -0.15 -8.89 -0.38
CA ALA A 70 -0.76 -7.87 0.45
C ALA A 70 0.25 -7.05 1.27
N LEU A 71 1.27 -7.69 1.87
CA LEU A 71 2.30 -6.95 2.62
C LEU A 71 3.15 -6.07 1.72
N SER A 72 3.42 -6.50 0.48
CA SER A 72 4.14 -5.69 -0.51
C SER A 72 3.34 -4.46 -0.87
N GLU A 73 2.02 -4.60 -1.03
CA GLU A 73 1.12 -3.48 -1.30
C GLU A 73 1.06 -2.50 -0.13
N LEU A 74 0.73 -2.98 1.07
CA LEU A 74 0.66 -2.16 2.28
C LEU A 74 1.95 -1.34 2.48
N LEU A 75 3.12 -1.97 2.36
CA LEU A 75 4.38 -1.24 2.51
C LEU A 75 4.62 -0.21 1.41
N GLN A 76 4.21 -0.48 0.17
CA GLN A 76 4.29 0.53 -0.90
C GLN A 76 3.34 1.70 -0.62
N HIS A 77 2.11 1.44 -0.16
CA HIS A 77 1.14 2.45 0.23
C HIS A 77 1.67 3.35 1.35
N GLU A 78 2.11 2.75 2.45
CA GLU A 78 2.58 3.50 3.60
C GLU A 78 3.86 4.28 3.29
N ILE A 79 4.79 3.70 2.50
CA ILE A 79 6.00 4.42 2.08
C ILE A 79 5.67 5.62 1.18
N ASP A 80 4.62 5.55 0.36
CA ASP A 80 4.16 6.68 -0.44
C ASP A 80 3.66 7.84 0.42
N HIS A 81 2.97 7.56 1.53
CA HIS A 81 2.56 8.60 2.48
C HIS A 81 3.73 9.40 3.03
N LEU A 82 4.88 8.75 3.24
CA LEU A 82 6.09 9.44 3.66
C LEU A 82 6.64 10.41 2.59
N ASP A 83 6.26 10.21 1.33
CA ASP A 83 6.61 11.06 0.18
C ASP A 83 5.45 11.99 -0.23
N GLY A 84 4.35 12.02 0.54
CA GLY A 84 3.17 12.83 0.23
C GLY A 84 2.38 12.34 -0.99
N ILE A 85 2.56 11.07 -1.38
CA ILE A 85 1.85 10.43 -2.49
C ILE A 85 0.65 9.66 -1.91
N LEU A 86 -0.54 9.85 -2.48
CA LEU A 86 -1.77 9.17 -2.10
C LEU A 86 -2.10 8.06 -3.11
N MET A 87 -2.99 7.13 -2.73
CA MET A 87 -3.44 6.06 -3.62
C MET A 87 -4.10 6.58 -4.91
N ILE A 88 -4.74 7.77 -4.87
CA ILE A 88 -5.39 8.39 -6.03
C ILE A 88 -4.37 8.88 -7.06
N ASP A 89 -3.17 9.29 -6.62
CA ASP A 89 -2.07 9.70 -7.51
C ASP A 89 -1.49 8.51 -8.28
N ARG A 90 -1.75 7.29 -7.79
CA ARG A 90 -1.35 6.02 -8.41
C ARG A 90 -2.48 5.31 -9.13
N ALA A 91 -3.65 5.92 -9.24
CA ALA A 91 -4.76 5.35 -9.97
C ALA A 91 -4.35 5.05 -11.42
N ILE A 92 -4.67 3.85 -11.91
CA ILE A 92 -4.36 3.45 -13.31
C ILE A 92 -5.04 4.38 -14.31
N ASP A 93 -6.21 4.89 -13.95
CA ASP A 93 -7.04 5.81 -14.72
C ASP A 93 -7.92 6.57 -13.73
N SER A 94 -8.22 7.85 -14.01
CA SER A 94 -9.09 8.67 -13.16
C SER A 94 -10.49 8.07 -12.98
N LYS A 95 -10.98 7.27 -13.94
CA LYS A 95 -12.26 6.56 -13.83
C LYS A 95 -12.25 5.41 -12.81
N HIS A 96 -11.08 5.01 -12.34
CA HIS A 96 -10.90 3.97 -11.33
C HIS A 96 -10.64 4.55 -9.95
N VAL A 97 -11.02 5.80 -9.70
CA VAL A 97 -11.23 6.34 -8.36
C VAL A 97 -12.73 6.40 -8.13
N VAL A 98 -13.22 5.63 -7.15
CA VAL A 98 -14.66 5.43 -6.94
C VAL A 98 -14.99 5.54 -5.45
N PHE A 99 -16.24 5.84 -5.15
CA PHE A 99 -16.72 5.72 -3.77
C PHE A 99 -16.87 4.24 -3.39
N LYS A 100 -16.50 3.91 -2.15
CA LYS A 100 -16.54 2.55 -1.62
C LYS A 100 -17.92 1.92 -1.74
N ASP A 101 -18.97 2.64 -1.37
CA ASP A 101 -20.36 2.15 -1.45
C ASP A 101 -20.81 1.83 -2.88
N GLU A 102 -20.35 2.61 -3.86
CA GLU A 102 -20.66 2.36 -5.27
C GLU A 102 -19.95 1.12 -5.78
N TRP A 103 -18.69 0.94 -5.37
CA TRP A 103 -17.91 -0.24 -5.69
C TRP A 103 -18.53 -1.51 -5.10
N GLU A 104 -18.91 -1.48 -3.82
CA GLU A 104 -19.54 -2.63 -3.14
C GLU A 104 -20.86 -3.04 -3.77
N LYS A 105 -21.68 -2.07 -4.24
CA LYS A 105 -22.92 -2.36 -4.98
C LYS A 105 -22.63 -3.11 -6.28
N ARG A 106 -21.67 -2.63 -7.07
CA ARG A 106 -21.28 -3.25 -8.36
C ARG A 106 -20.74 -4.66 -8.17
N GLU A 107 -19.88 -4.87 -7.18
CA GLU A 107 -19.32 -6.19 -6.84
C GLU A 107 -20.40 -7.20 -6.42
N LYS A 108 -21.40 -6.76 -5.64
CA LYS A 108 -22.54 -7.61 -5.25
C LYS A 108 -23.40 -7.99 -6.45
N GLU A 109 -23.69 -7.03 -7.33
CA GLU A 109 -24.46 -7.27 -8.56
C GLU A 109 -23.75 -8.23 -9.50
N GLU A 110 -22.43 -8.11 -9.65
CA GLU A 110 -21.62 -8.99 -10.50
C GLU A 110 -21.59 -10.42 -9.96
N LYS A 111 -21.40 -10.60 -8.64
CA LYS A 111 -21.45 -11.92 -7.99
C LYS A 111 -22.81 -12.60 -8.07
N MET A 112 -23.91 -11.83 -8.14
CA MET A 112 -25.26 -12.38 -8.28
C MET A 112 -25.58 -12.83 -9.71
N ARG A 113 -24.81 -12.36 -10.70
CA ARG A 113 -24.95 -12.74 -12.12
C ARG A 113 -24.16 -13.99 -12.50
N LEU A 114 -23.28 -14.46 -11.61
CA LEU A 114 -22.47 -15.68 -11.75
C LEU A 114 -23.14 -16.83 -11.01
#